data_AF-A0A2M8A1L6-F1
#
_entry.id   AF-A0A2M8A1L6-F1
#
_cell.length_a   1.000
_cell.length_b   1.000
_cell.length_c   1.000
_cell.angle_alpha   90.00
_cell.angle_beta   90.00
_cell.angle_gamma   90.00
#
_symmetry.space_group_name_H-M   'P 1'
#
loop_
_entity.id
_entity.type
_entity.pdbx_description
1 polymer ?
#
loop_
_entity_poly.entity_id
_entity_poly.type
_entity_poly.pdbx_seq_one_letter_code
_entity_poly.pdbx_strand_id
1 'polypeptide(L)' 'MAKAGSREKVQLLSTGKNQKGKATGYFKTLTVNKRAEKKLELMKYDPRAYNAETGKKGMRVLFKQKKISK' A
#
# COMPACT_ATOMS: atom_id res chain seq x y z
N MET A 1 -20.26 -25.57 -5.19
CA MET A 1 -19.69 -24.55 -4.29
C MET A 1 -18.41 -24.02 -4.92
N ALA A 2 -18.28 -22.70 -5.14
CA ALA A 2 -17.10 -22.13 -5.78
C ALA A 2 -15.85 -22.44 -4.95
N LYS A 3 -14.90 -23.14 -5.58
CA LYS A 3 -13.60 -23.53 -4.99
C LYS A 3 -12.99 -22.27 -4.36
N ALA A 4 -12.68 -22.30 -3.07
CA ALA A 4 -12.11 -21.16 -2.36
C ALA A 4 -10.92 -20.62 -3.17
N GLY A 5 -11.07 -19.44 -3.77
CA GLY A 5 -10.07 -18.89 -4.67
C GLY A 5 -8.73 -18.83 -3.95
N SER A 6 -7.67 -19.32 -4.59
CA SER A 6 -6.30 -19.26 -4.08
C SER A 6 -5.78 -17.83 -3.92
N ARG A 7 -6.55 -16.85 -4.38
CA ARG A 7 -6.22 -15.43 -4.38
C ARG A 7 -7.13 -14.64 -3.43
N GLU A 8 -6.55 -13.66 -2.75
CA GLU A 8 -7.23 -12.74 -1.83
C GLU A 8 -6.94 -11.29 -2.23
N LYS A 9 -7.95 -10.42 -2.09
CA LYS A 9 -7.75 -8.98 -2.24
C LYS A 9 -7.17 -8.41 -0.96
N VAL A 10 -6.07 -7.67 -1.08
CA VAL A 10 -5.38 -7.04 0.02
C VAL A 10 -5.22 -5.54 -0.25
N GLN A 11 -5.17 -4.76 0.82
CA GLN A 11 -4.84 -3.34 0.76
C GLN A 11 -3.33 -3.19 0.92
N LEU A 12 -2.72 -2.39 0.08
CA LEU A 12 -1.36 -1.90 0.24
C LEU A 12 -1.47 -0.48 0.77
N LEU A 13 -1.11 -0.27 2.03
CA LEU A 13 -1.12 1.04 2.68
C LEU A 13 0.22 1.73 2.45
N SER A 14 0.18 2.97 1.97
CA SER A 14 1.36 3.82 1.84
C SER A 14 1.98 4.12 3.20
N THR A 15 3.31 4.02 3.29
CA THR A 15 4.08 4.51 4.45
C THR A 15 4.44 5.99 4.32
N GLY A 16 4.02 6.65 3.24
CA GLY A 16 4.28 8.06 2.99
C GLY A 16 3.67 8.96 4.06
N LYS A 17 4.38 10.04 4.37
CA LYS A 17 3.89 11.14 5.22
C LYS A 17 3.53 12.34 4.37
N ASN A 18 2.53 13.10 4.78
CA ASN A 18 2.21 14.39 4.18
C ASN A 18 3.14 15.49 4.74
N GLN A 19 2.99 16.70 4.23
CA GLN A 19 3.81 17.85 4.63
C GLN A 19 3.71 18.18 6.14
N LYS A 20 2.61 17.77 6.80
CA LYS A 20 2.39 17.94 8.24
C LYS A 20 2.93 16.76 9.07
N GLY A 21 3.68 15.83 8.46
CA GLY A 21 4.24 14.66 9.11
C GLY A 21 3.23 13.52 9.42
N LYS A 22 1.96 13.66 9.03
CA LYS A 22 0.93 12.63 9.23
C LYS A 22 0.94 11.62 8.09
N ALA A 23 0.54 10.38 8.35
CA ALA A 23 0.40 9.36 7.30
C ALA A 23 -0.58 9.85 6.21
N THR A 24 -0.26 9.60 4.94
CA THR A 24 -1.12 10.01 3.82
C THR A 24 -2.44 9.25 3.77
N GLY A 25 -2.48 8.06 4.37
CA GLY A 25 -3.61 7.14 4.32
C GLY A 25 -3.90 6.62 2.91
N TYR A 26 -3.03 6.90 1.94
CA TYR A 26 -3.22 6.44 0.57
C TYR A 26 -3.02 4.93 0.50
N PHE A 27 -3.92 4.24 -0.17
CA PHE A 27 -3.81 2.80 -0.35
C PHE A 27 -4.15 2.40 -1.78
N LYS A 28 -3.62 1.25 -2.17
CA LYS A 28 -3.95 0.57 -3.43
C LYS A 28 -4.47 -0.82 -3.09
N THR A 29 -5.38 -1.34 -3.87
CA THR A 29 -5.79 -2.74 -3.73
C THR A 29 -5.01 -3.61 -4.71
N LEU A 30 -4.63 -4.80 -4.27
CA LEU A 30 -4.02 -5.82 -5.11
C LEU A 30 -4.63 -7.17 -4.78
N THR A 31 -4.47 -8.10 -5.71
CA THR A 31 -4.82 -9.49 -5.51
C THR A 31 -3.54 -10.28 -5.30
N VAL A 32 -3.40 -10.95 -4.17
CA VAL A 32 -2.23 -11.78 -3.81
C VAL A 32 -2.64 -13.24 -3.65
N ASN A 33 -1.70 -14.16 -3.83
CA ASN A 33 -1.94 -15.57 -3.55
C ASN A 33 -1.97 -15.79 -2.03
N LYS A 34 -2.98 -16.48 -1.52
CA LYS A 34 -3.13 -16.84 -0.10
C LYS A 34 -1.99 -17.72 0.40
N ARG A 35 -1.33 -18.46 -0.49
CA ARG A 35 -0.17 -19.30 -0.17
C ARG A 35 1.14 -18.50 -0.06
N ALA A 36 1.13 -17.20 -0.34
CA ALA A 36 2.31 -16.38 -0.15
C ALA A 36 2.58 -16.22 1.35
N GLU A 37 3.71 -16.75 1.81
CA GLU A 37 4.10 -16.74 3.23
C GLU A 37 4.52 -15.35 3.74
N LYS A 38 5.00 -14.49 2.84
CA LYS A 38 5.52 -13.16 3.19
C LYS A 38 4.50 -12.07 2.87
N LYS A 39 4.38 -11.10 3.79
CA LYS A 39 3.61 -9.87 3.55
C LYS A 39 4.24 -9.10 2.39
N LEU A 40 3.41 -8.64 1.47
CA LEU A 40 3.86 -7.89 0.31
C LEU A 40 4.30 -6.49 0.74
N GLU A 41 5.54 -6.14 0.41
CA GLU A 41 6.06 -4.79 0.50
C GLU A 41 6.50 -4.34 -0.90
N LEU A 42 5.94 -3.24 -1.40
CA LEU A 42 6.22 -2.76 -2.76
C LEU A 42 6.51 -1.26 -2.75
N MET A 43 7.57 -0.86 -3.43
CA MET A 43 7.82 0.54 -3.77
C MET A 43 6.81 0.99 -4.84
N LYS A 44 5.93 1.93 -4.49
CA LYS A 44 4.97 2.52 -5.45
C LYS A 44 4.90 4.02 -5.28
N TYR A 45 4.40 4.69 -6.30
CA TYR A 45 4.13 6.12 -6.25
C TYR A 45 2.90 6.40 -5.37
N ASP A 46 3.08 7.30 -4.39
CA ASP A 46 2.03 7.93 -3.61
C ASP A 46 1.95 9.42 -4.00
N PRO A 47 0.85 9.87 -4.65
CA PRO A 47 0.68 11.27 -5.05
C PRO A 47 0.51 12.23 -3.85
N ARG A 48 0.21 11.70 -2.65
CA ARG A 48 -0.03 12.50 -1.44
C ARG A 48 1.20 12.56 -0.53
N ALA A 49 2.20 11.72 -0.75
CA ALA A 49 3.42 11.71 0.03
C ALA A 49 4.24 12.98 -0.24
N TYR A 50 4.70 13.65 0.81
CA TYR A 50 5.52 14.84 0.69
C TYR A 50 6.99 14.46 0.59
N ASN A 51 7.67 14.95 -0.45
CA ASN A 51 9.10 14.77 -0.63
C ASN A 51 9.83 15.97 -0.03
N ALA A 52 10.61 15.73 1.02
CA ALA A 52 11.39 16.76 1.71
C ALA A 52 12.54 17.31 0.85
N GLU A 53 13.10 16.51 -0.06
CA GLU A 53 14.23 16.91 -0.91
C GLU A 53 13.80 17.90 -1.99
N THR A 54 12.63 17.67 -2.60
CA THR A 54 12.11 18.49 -3.71
C THR A 54 11.12 19.55 -3.25
N GLY A 55 10.65 19.49 -1.99
CA GLY A 55 9.59 20.35 -1.46
C GLY A 55 8.21 20.13 -2.09
N LYS A 56 8.04 19.08 -2.89
CA LYS A 56 6.82 18.81 -3.68
C LYS A 56 6.06 17.60 -3.13
N LYS A 57 4.77 17.56 -3.46
CA LYS A 57 3.91 16.38 -3.23
C LYS A 57 4.13 15.37 -4.36
N GLY A 58 4.07 14.09 -4.00
CA GLY A 58 4.26 12.98 -4.92
C GLY A 58 5.67 12.40 -4.84
N MET A 59 5.80 11.20 -4.27
CA MET A 59 7.05 10.44 -4.31
C MET A 59 6.80 8.93 -4.29
N ARG A 60 7.82 8.17 -4.72
CA ARG A 60 7.84 6.73 -4.52
C ARG A 60 8.12 6.44 -3.05
N VAL A 61 7.23 5.67 -2.43
CA VAL A 61 7.32 5.24 -1.04
C VAL A 61 7.04 3.75 -0.96
N LEU A 62 7.41 3.16 0.17
CA LEU A 62 7.07 1.79 0.45
C LEU A 62 5.58 1.68 0.75
N PHE A 63 4.95 0.63 0.23
CA PHE A 63 3.58 0.26 0.58
C PHE A 63 3.62 -1.08 1.28
N LYS A 64 2.90 -1.20 2.41
CA LYS A 64 2.83 -2.43 3.20
C LYS A 64 1.45 -3.05 3.13
N GLN A 65 1.41 -4.37 3.02
CA GLN A 65 0.17 -5.13 3.00
C GLN A 65 -0.59 -5.04 4.32
N LYS A 66 -1.86 -4.67 4.22
CA LYS A 66 -2.89 -4.67 5.25
C LYS A 66 -4.08 -5.53 4.77
N LYS A 67 -4.66 -6.31 5.66
CA LYS A 67 -5.90 -7.05 5.36
C LYS A 67 -7.04 -6.06 5.15
N ILE A 68 -7.89 -6.34 4.17
CA ILE A 68 -9.15 -5.62 3.98
C ILE A 68 -10.10 -6.14 5.06
N SER A 69 -10.51 -5.29 6.00
CA SER A 69 -11.61 -5.67 6.89
C SER A 69 -12.87 -5.82 6.05
N LYS A 70 -13.57 -6.94 6.21
CA LYS A 70 -14.95 -7.08 5.74
C LYS A 70 -15.88 -6.26 6.62
#